data_AF-A0A7V6NNH3-F1
#
_entry.id   AF-A0A7V6NNH3-F1
#
_cell.length_a   1.000
_cell.length_b   1.000
_cell.length_c   1.000
_cell.angle_alpha   90.00
_cell.angle_beta   90.00
_cell.angle_gamma   90.00
#
_symmetry.space_group_name_H-M   'P 1'
#
loop_
_entity.id
_entity.type
_entity.pdbx_description
1 polymer ?
#
loop_
_entity_poly.entity_id
_entity_poly.type
_entity_poly.pdbx_seq_one_letter_code
_entity_poly.pdbx_strand_id
1 'polypeptide(L)'
;MIIHDDELLYVLLDKLSELGLADFGELILPLLERIAEKGTKGKCPNGEEIGIDHYINFIPSRIKGMCCDRLVVVCFDGDSLDERLREMVYHSGIYCQNRNKRVLFLTSKWDTGIFEKHADACRIIESWGVDVNFVLIGKNTVNMIK
;
A
#
# COMPACT_ATOMS: atom_id res chain seq x y z
N MET A 1 -21.11 -9.30 16.93
CA MET A 1 -20.51 -8.02 17.35
C MET A 1 -20.37 -7.20 16.09
N ILE A 2 -21.19 -6.16 15.94
CA ILE A 2 -21.10 -5.25 14.78
C ILE A 2 -20.03 -4.25 15.19
N ILE A 3 -18.88 -4.29 14.51
CA ILE A 3 -17.80 -3.32 14.68
C ILE A 3 -18.31 -2.03 14.04
N HIS A 4 -18.35 -0.94 14.79
CA HIS A 4 -18.69 0.38 14.25
C HIS A 4 -17.54 0.89 13.38
N ASP A 5 -17.81 1.68 12.34
CA ASP A 5 -16.81 2.10 11.34
C ASP A 5 -15.56 2.75 11.98
N ASP A 6 -15.74 3.50 13.08
CA ASP A 6 -14.65 4.10 13.87
C ASP A 6 -13.70 3.05 14.48
N GLU A 7 -14.22 1.89 14.91
CA GLU A 7 -13.41 0.83 15.51
C GLU A 7 -12.46 0.19 14.47
N LEU A 8 -12.89 0.07 13.21
CA LEU A 8 -12.06 -0.53 12.16
C LEU A 8 -10.87 0.38 11.82
N LEU A 9 -11.07 1.71 11.78
CA LEU A 9 -9.98 2.66 11.55
C LEU A 9 -8.88 2.53 12.63
N TYR A 10 -9.28 2.49 13.91
CA TYR A 10 -8.31 2.32 15.00
C TYR A 10 -7.59 0.98 14.92
N VAL A 11 -8.28 -0.11 14.56
CA VAL A 11 -7.66 -1.42 14.35
C VAL A 11 -6.62 -1.36 13.23
N LEU A 12 -6.91 -0.69 12.10
CA LEU A 12 -5.95 -0.54 11.00
C LEU A 12 -4.70 0.23 11.46
N LEU A 13 -4.88 1.34 12.17
CA LEU A 13 -3.79 2.17 12.67
C LEU A 13 -2.92 1.42 13.71
N ASP A 14 -3.56 0.74 14.66
CA ASP A 14 -2.88 -0.04 15.69
C ASP A 14 -2.08 -1.18 15.05
N LYS A 15 -2.65 -1.88 14.07
CA LYS A 15 -1.94 -2.93 13.34
C LYS A 15 -0.77 -2.41 12.52
N LEU A 16 -0.90 -1.27 11.85
CA LEU A 16 0.26 -0.64 11.20
C LEU A 16 1.35 -0.29 12.21
N SER A 17 0.97 0.20 13.39
CA SER A 17 1.91 0.48 14.48
C SER A 17 2.63 -0.77 14.98
N GLU A 18 1.89 -1.85 15.28
CA GLU A 18 2.44 -3.16 15.69
C GLU A 18 3.44 -3.72 14.66
N LEU A 19 3.21 -3.44 13.37
CA LEU A 19 4.07 -3.87 12.27
C LEU A 19 5.26 -2.93 11.99
N GLY A 20 5.44 -1.85 12.78
CA GLY A 20 6.51 -0.88 12.57
C GLY A 20 6.28 0.06 11.38
N LEU A 21 5.02 0.25 10.99
CA LEU A 21 4.55 1.03 9.84
C LEU A 21 3.71 2.26 10.26
N ALA A 22 3.81 2.69 11.52
CA ALA A 22 3.05 3.82 12.06
C ALA A 22 3.24 5.12 11.26
N ASP A 23 4.44 5.33 10.70
CA ASP A 23 4.77 6.51 9.89
C ASP A 23 4.01 6.57 8.56
N PHE A 24 3.46 5.45 8.08
CA PHE A 24 2.53 5.46 6.95
C PHE A 24 1.12 5.85 7.38
N GLY A 25 0.70 5.50 8.59
CA GLY A 25 -0.68 5.64 9.07
C GLY A 25 -1.22 7.07 8.93
N GLU A 26 -0.45 8.07 9.39
CA GLU A 26 -0.83 9.49 9.26
C GLU A 26 -0.90 9.94 7.79
N LEU A 27 0.03 9.47 6.96
CA LEU A 27 0.14 9.86 5.54
C LEU A 27 -1.02 9.32 4.69
N ILE A 28 -1.62 8.21 5.10
CA ILE A 28 -2.70 7.55 4.37
C ILE A 28 -4.00 7.51 5.16
N LEU A 29 -4.17 8.36 6.16
CA LEU A 29 -5.39 8.44 6.96
C LEU A 29 -6.66 8.52 6.09
N PRO A 30 -6.72 9.33 5.01
CA PRO A 30 -7.91 9.36 4.14
C PRO A 30 -8.21 8.03 3.43
N LEU A 31 -7.18 7.22 3.16
CA LEU A 31 -7.35 5.88 2.63
C LEU A 31 -7.91 4.93 3.69
N LEU A 32 -7.40 5.01 4.93
CA LEU A 32 -7.84 4.14 6.02
C LEU A 32 -9.29 4.41 6.42
N GLU A 33 -9.68 5.69 6.51
CA GLU A 33 -11.07 6.12 6.71
C GLU A 33 -11.98 5.54 5.63
N ARG A 34 -11.56 5.63 4.36
CA ARG A 34 -12.31 5.05 3.25
C ARG A 34 -12.42 3.53 3.34
N ILE A 35 -11.36 2.83 3.70
CA ILE A 35 -11.39 1.37 3.89
C ILE A 35 -12.40 1.03 4.97
N ALA A 36 -12.42 1.77 6.08
CA ALA A 36 -13.35 1.57 7.17
C ALA A 36 -14.81 1.76 6.71
N GLU A 37 -15.11 2.85 5.99
CA GLU A 37 -16.47 3.18 5.54
C GLU A 37 -16.98 2.32 4.37
N LYS A 38 -16.11 2.04 3.39
CA LYS A 38 -16.51 1.53 2.06
C LYS A 38 -15.94 0.15 1.74
N GLY A 39 -15.00 -0.32 2.55
CA GLY A 39 -14.28 -1.57 2.31
C GLY A 39 -13.45 -1.56 1.03
N THR A 40 -13.12 -2.76 0.54
CA THR A 40 -12.13 -2.98 -0.53
C THR A 40 -12.69 -3.67 -1.77
N LYS A 41 -14.01 -3.77 -1.92
CA LYS A 41 -14.66 -4.53 -3.03
C LYS A 41 -14.45 -3.95 -4.43
N GLY A 42 -14.13 -2.66 -4.52
CA GLY A 42 -13.96 -1.94 -5.79
C GLY A 42 -12.51 -1.82 -6.23
N LYS A 43 -12.26 -0.94 -7.20
CA LYS A 43 -10.91 -0.43 -7.45
C LYS A 43 -10.52 0.59 -6.38
N CYS A 44 -9.24 0.64 -6.03
CA CYS A 44 -8.74 1.75 -5.24
C CYS A 44 -8.91 3.06 -6.05
N PRO A 45 -9.49 4.12 -5.46
CA PRO A 45 -9.48 5.43 -6.09
C PRO A 45 -8.04 5.95 -6.22
N ASN A 46 -7.83 6.89 -7.12
CA ASN A 46 -6.53 7.56 -7.20
C ASN A 46 -6.29 8.38 -5.93
N GLY A 47 -5.03 8.49 -5.47
CA GLY A 47 -4.69 9.21 -4.23
C GLY A 47 -5.25 10.63 -4.18
N GLU A 48 -5.24 11.35 -5.31
CA GLU A 48 -5.74 12.73 -5.41
C GLU A 48 -7.26 12.83 -5.23
N GLU A 49 -8.01 11.77 -5.56
CA GLU A 49 -9.47 11.72 -5.41
C GLU A 49 -9.89 11.55 -3.96
N ILE A 50 -8.98 11.10 -3.10
CA ILE A 50 -9.22 10.89 -1.67
C ILE A 50 -8.35 11.81 -0.80
N GLY A 51 -7.71 12.81 -1.39
CA GLY A 51 -6.94 13.81 -0.64
C GLY A 51 -5.59 13.35 -0.11
N ILE A 52 -4.98 12.33 -0.71
CA ILE A 52 -3.56 12.03 -0.46
C ILE A 52 -2.71 13.16 -1.07
N ASP A 53 -1.79 13.69 -0.26
CA ASP A 53 -0.88 14.77 -0.65
C ASP A 53 0.07 14.32 -1.78
N HIS A 54 0.29 15.17 -2.79
CA HIS A 54 1.21 14.93 -3.90
C HIS A 54 2.70 14.84 -3.51
N TYR A 55 3.04 15.17 -2.26
CA TYR A 55 4.35 14.92 -1.66
C TYR A 55 4.56 13.48 -1.20
N ILE A 56 3.52 12.64 -1.25
CA ILE A 56 3.60 11.19 -1.00
C ILE A 56 3.57 10.46 -2.34
N ASN A 57 4.45 9.48 -2.55
CA ASN A 57 4.28 8.60 -3.71
C ASN A 57 3.14 7.63 -3.38
N PHE A 58 2.05 7.73 -4.13
CA PHE A 58 0.85 6.92 -3.94
C PHE A 58 0.45 6.28 -5.26
N ILE A 59 0.06 5.01 -5.23
CA ILE A 59 -0.35 4.22 -6.38
C ILE A 59 -1.64 3.47 -6.00
N PRO A 60 -2.75 3.55 -6.75
CA PRO A 60 -2.96 4.30 -7.99
C PRO A 60 -2.98 5.80 -7.81
N SER A 61 -2.51 6.50 -8.83
CA SER A 61 -2.52 7.96 -8.88
C SER A 61 -2.53 8.40 -10.35
N ARG A 62 -3.18 9.55 -10.61
CA ARG A 62 -3.20 10.15 -11.96
C ARG A 62 -1.92 10.90 -12.27
N ILE A 63 -1.28 11.47 -11.25
CA ILE A 63 -0.01 12.19 -11.35
C ILE A 63 1.04 11.51 -10.50
N LYS A 64 2.18 11.16 -11.08
CA LYS A 64 3.24 10.39 -10.41
C LYS A 64 3.76 10.98 -9.08
N GLY A 65 3.47 12.25 -8.77
CA GLY A 65 4.00 12.95 -7.61
C GLY A 65 5.49 13.21 -7.72
N MET A 66 6.08 13.75 -6.64
CA MET A 66 7.54 13.85 -6.54
C MET A 66 8.12 12.61 -5.87
N CYS A 67 9.28 12.15 -6.36
CA CYS A 67 10.02 11.09 -5.68
C CYS A 67 10.37 11.52 -4.24
N CYS A 68 9.99 10.69 -3.28
CA CYS A 68 10.19 10.89 -1.86
C CYS A 68 10.55 9.55 -1.18
N ASP A 69 10.78 9.55 0.12
CA ASP A 69 11.32 8.37 0.81
C ASP A 69 10.29 7.24 0.97
N ARG A 70 9.00 7.55 0.86
CA ARG A 70 7.89 6.61 1.08
C ARG A 70 7.07 6.42 -0.18
N LEU A 71 6.76 5.16 -0.46
CA LEU A 71 5.83 4.75 -1.51
C LEU A 71 4.71 3.91 -0.89
N VAL A 72 3.46 4.30 -1.14
CA VAL A 72 2.28 3.51 -0.81
C VAL A 72 1.65 3.00 -2.09
N VAL A 73 1.44 1.69 -2.16
CA VAL A 73 0.78 1.03 -3.27
C VAL A 73 -0.43 0.29 -2.74
N VAL A 74 -1.58 0.48 -3.38
CA VAL A 74 -2.85 -0.07 -2.93
C VAL A 74 -3.46 -0.95 -4.00
N CYS A 75 -3.87 -2.16 -3.63
CA CYS A 75 -4.54 -3.10 -4.53
C CYS A 75 -5.82 -3.64 -3.89
N PHE A 76 -6.97 -3.18 -4.37
CA PHE A 76 -8.27 -3.66 -3.91
C PHE A 76 -8.82 -4.78 -4.81
N ASP A 77 -9.98 -5.33 -4.45
CA ASP A 77 -10.55 -6.50 -5.10
C ASP A 77 -10.73 -6.29 -6.61
N GLY A 78 -11.10 -5.07 -7.01
CA GLY A 78 -11.31 -4.68 -8.41
C GLY A 78 -10.05 -4.31 -9.20
N ASP A 79 -8.88 -4.21 -8.55
CA ASP A 79 -7.62 -3.87 -9.23
C ASP A 79 -6.96 -5.10 -9.86
N SER A 80 -5.85 -4.95 -10.59
CA SER A 80 -5.02 -6.10 -10.98
C SER A 80 -3.80 -6.17 -10.06
N LEU A 81 -3.64 -7.28 -9.33
CA LEU A 81 -2.47 -7.47 -8.46
C LEU A 81 -1.17 -7.43 -9.27
N ASP A 82 -1.17 -8.06 -10.44
CA ASP A 82 -0.04 -8.08 -11.37
C ASP A 82 0.34 -6.66 -11.82
N GLU A 83 -0.65 -5.84 -12.18
CA GLU A 83 -0.39 -4.45 -12.57
C GLU A 83 0.12 -3.61 -11.40
N ARG A 84 -0.44 -3.77 -10.20
CA ARG A 84 -0.02 -3.00 -9.02
C ARG A 84 1.39 -3.36 -8.57
N LEU A 85 1.75 -4.64 -8.57
CA LEU A 85 3.12 -5.10 -8.28
C LEU A 85 4.11 -4.56 -9.31
N ARG A 86 3.74 -4.63 -10.59
CA ARG A 86 4.54 -4.06 -11.67
C ARG A 86 4.76 -2.56 -11.47
N GLU A 87 3.70 -1.80 -11.22
CA GLU A 87 3.80 -0.35 -10.97
C GLU A 87 4.68 -0.03 -9.75
N MET A 88 4.55 -0.78 -8.65
CA MET A 88 5.42 -0.67 -7.48
C MET A 88 6.90 -0.85 -7.87
N VAL A 89 7.21 -1.93 -8.60
CA VAL A 89 8.57 -2.26 -9.03
C VAL A 89 9.14 -1.20 -9.97
N TYR A 90 8.38 -0.74 -10.97
CA TYR A 90 8.84 0.34 -11.85
C TYR A 90 9.07 1.65 -11.08
N HIS A 91 8.19 1.97 -10.14
CA HIS A 91 8.28 3.21 -9.39
C HIS A 91 9.49 3.22 -8.46
N SER A 92 9.61 2.22 -7.60
CA SER A 92 10.73 2.12 -6.64
C SER A 92 12.05 1.75 -7.33
N GLY A 93 11.99 0.92 -8.37
CA GLY A 93 13.16 0.33 -9.02
C GLY A 93 13.81 1.21 -10.09
N ILE A 94 13.01 2.01 -10.81
CA ILE A 94 13.47 2.75 -11.98
C ILE A 94 13.22 4.24 -11.81
N TYR A 95 12.00 4.62 -11.44
CA TYR A 95 11.61 6.03 -11.46
C TYR A 95 12.12 6.85 -10.27
N CYS A 96 12.00 6.29 -9.07
CA CYS A 96 12.42 6.90 -7.82
C CYS A 96 13.54 6.08 -7.16
N GLN A 97 14.36 5.45 -8.00
CA GLN A 97 15.53 4.69 -7.57
C GLN A 97 16.41 5.55 -6.65
N ASN A 98 16.92 4.96 -5.57
CA ASN A 98 17.73 5.60 -4.52
C ASN A 98 17.00 6.68 -3.68
N ARG A 99 15.77 7.07 -4.04
CA ARG A 99 14.92 7.99 -3.27
C ARG A 99 13.99 7.22 -2.36
N ASN A 100 13.20 6.29 -2.88
CA ASN A 100 12.36 5.46 -2.02
C ASN A 100 13.23 4.64 -1.06
N LYS A 101 12.86 4.65 0.22
CA LYS A 101 13.48 3.90 1.31
C LYS A 101 12.52 2.91 1.93
N ARG A 102 11.21 3.20 1.88
CA ARG A 102 10.17 2.32 2.41
C ARG A 102 9.02 2.22 1.43
N VAL A 103 8.56 1.00 1.20
CA VAL A 103 7.40 0.69 0.36
C VAL A 103 6.37 -0.04 1.21
N LEU A 104 5.15 0.47 1.23
CA LEU A 104 3.99 -0.21 1.79
C LEU A 104 3.08 -0.63 0.64
N PHE A 105 2.98 -1.94 0.41
CA PHE A 105 2.01 -2.53 -0.49
C PHE A 105 0.82 -3.04 0.32
N LEU A 106 -0.27 -2.27 0.29
CA LEU A 106 -1.50 -2.54 1.02
C LEU A 106 -2.52 -3.20 0.08
N THR A 107 -3.02 -4.38 0.40
CA THR A 107 -3.88 -5.13 -0.52
C THR A 107 -5.00 -5.86 0.18
N SER A 108 -6.16 -6.03 -0.46
CA SER A 108 -7.24 -6.91 0.05
C SER A 108 -7.18 -8.33 -0.52
N LYS A 109 -6.21 -8.58 -1.40
CA LYS A 109 -6.02 -9.89 -2.06
C LYS A 109 -4.55 -10.23 -2.22
N TRP A 110 -4.26 -11.51 -2.24
CA TRP A 110 -2.92 -12.01 -2.49
C TRP A 110 -2.97 -13.28 -3.34
N ASP A 111 -2.04 -13.38 -4.28
CA ASP A 111 -1.81 -14.55 -5.09
C ASP A 111 -0.29 -14.76 -5.22
N THR A 112 0.20 -15.84 -4.64
CA THR A 112 1.63 -16.17 -4.63
C THR A 112 2.17 -16.38 -6.03
N GLY A 113 1.40 -17.01 -6.94
CA GLY A 113 1.84 -17.26 -8.31
C GLY A 113 1.96 -15.99 -9.14
N ILE A 114 1.15 -14.96 -8.85
CA ILE A 114 1.34 -13.62 -9.42
C ILE A 114 2.56 -12.95 -8.81
N PHE A 115 2.72 -13.00 -7.48
CA PHE A 115 3.86 -12.39 -6.79
C PHE A 115 5.21 -12.94 -7.26
N GLU A 116 5.34 -14.26 -7.46
CA GLU A 116 6.60 -14.88 -7.89
C GLU A 116 7.14 -14.33 -9.22
N LYS A 117 6.28 -13.80 -10.08
CA LYS A 117 6.70 -13.11 -11.33
C LYS A 117 7.48 -11.82 -11.08
N HIS A 118 7.29 -11.21 -9.90
CA HIS A 118 7.88 -9.93 -9.49
C HIS A 118 8.89 -10.07 -8.34
N ALA A 119 9.00 -11.26 -7.73
CA ALA A 119 9.82 -11.51 -6.55
C ALA A 119 11.30 -11.16 -6.77
N ASP A 120 11.86 -11.48 -7.94
CA ASP A 120 13.26 -11.16 -8.27
C ASP A 120 13.50 -9.66 -8.27
N ALA A 121 12.58 -8.88 -8.83
CA ALA A 121 12.68 -7.44 -8.86
C ALA A 121 12.54 -6.84 -7.45
N CYS A 122 11.64 -7.38 -6.62
CA CYS A 122 11.51 -6.98 -5.22
C CYS A 122 12.81 -7.23 -4.45
N ARG A 123 13.42 -8.41 -4.60
CA ARG A 123 14.72 -8.75 -3.97
C ARG A 123 15.84 -7.82 -4.40
N ILE A 124 15.86 -7.41 -5.67
CA ILE A 124 16.82 -6.43 -6.18
C ILE A 124 16.60 -5.07 -5.52
N ILE A 125 15.35 -4.61 -5.43
CA ILE A 125 14.99 -3.34 -4.77
C ILE A 125 15.40 -3.36 -3.29
N GLU A 126 15.11 -4.45 -2.59
CA GLU A 126 15.49 -4.64 -1.19
C GLU A 126 17.02 -4.64 -1.01
N SER A 127 17.77 -5.22 -1.94
CA SER A 127 19.24 -5.21 -1.91
C SER A 127 19.85 -3.80 -1.96
N TRP A 128 19.08 -2.79 -2.38
CA TRP A 128 19.47 -1.38 -2.37
C TRP A 128 19.14 -0.67 -1.05
N GLY A 129 18.69 -1.41 -0.03
CA GLY A 129 18.32 -0.89 1.28
C GLY A 129 16.91 -0.31 1.33
N VAL A 130 16.02 -0.75 0.44
CA VAL A 130 14.60 -0.38 0.47
C VAL A 130 13.83 -1.42 1.29
N ASP A 131 13.08 -0.96 2.29
CA ASP A 131 12.23 -1.79 3.14
C ASP A 131 10.86 -1.99 2.47
N VAL A 132 10.61 -3.16 1.88
CA VAL A 132 9.38 -3.48 1.14
C VAL A 132 8.44 -4.32 2.02
N ASN A 133 7.26 -3.77 2.31
CA ASN A 133 6.30 -4.36 3.23
C ASN A 133 4.99 -4.67 2.51
N PHE A 134 4.60 -5.94 2.50
CA PHE A 134 3.31 -6.38 1.96
C PHE A 134 2.32 -6.60 3.10
N VAL A 135 1.15 -5.97 3.02
CA VAL A 135 0.12 -6.03 4.06
C VAL A 135 -1.22 -6.42 3.44
N LEU A 136 -1.77 -7.54 3.90
CA LEU A 136 -3.09 -8.04 3.54
C LEU A 136 -4.16 -7.51 4.51
N ILE A 137 -5.11 -6.75 3.99
CA ILE A 137 -6.33 -6.31 4.67
C ILE A 137 -7.42 -7.35 4.46
N GLY A 138 -7.89 -7.96 5.54
CA GLY A 138 -9.13 -8.71 5.60
C GLY A 138 -10.26 -7.90 6.21
N LYS A 139 -11.47 -8.49 6.23
CA LYS A 139 -12.69 -7.84 6.74
C LYS A 139 -12.55 -7.26 8.15
N ASN A 140 -11.71 -7.86 9.01
CA ASN A 140 -11.41 -7.41 10.37
C ASN A 140 -9.95 -7.72 10.76
N THR A 141 -9.05 -7.88 9.79
CA THR A 141 -7.68 -8.34 10.04
C THR A 141 -6.69 -7.58 9.18
N VAL A 142 -5.50 -7.36 9.70
CA VAL A 142 -4.37 -6.79 8.97
C VAL A 142 -3.19 -7.69 9.26
N ASN A 143 -2.65 -8.31 8.22
CA ASN A 143 -1.55 -9.26 8.36
C ASN A 143 -0.43 -8.87 7.41
N MET A 144 0.80 -8.85 7.92
CA MET A 144 1.98 -8.78 7.08
C MET A 144 2.14 -10.09 6.31
N ILE A 145 2.42 -9.98 5.01
CA ILE A 145 2.76 -11.10 4.14
C ILE A 145 4.28 -11.22 4.16
N LYS A 146 4.79 -12.41 4.47
CA LYS A 146 6.23 -12.72 4.49
C LYS A 146 6.61 -13.50 3.25
#